data_AF-A0A1V5GLG5-F1
#
_entry.id   AF-A0A1V5GLG5-F1
#
_cell.length_a   1.000
_cell.length_b   1.000
_cell.length_c   1.000
_cell.angle_alpha   90.00
_cell.angle_beta   90.00
_cell.angle_gamma   90.00
#
_symmetry.space_group_name_H-M   'P 1'
#
loop_
_entity.id
_entity.type
_entity.pdbx_description
1 polymer ?
#
loop_
_entity_poly.entity_id
_entity_poly.type
_entity_poly.pdbx_seq_one_letter_code
_entity_poly.pdbx_strand_id
1 'polypeptide(L)'
;MLPLNAREYLVSYPAGTEDAMFGRACLCRVAERTMVQIEWFGTARGDLPNDQRVYQYGVYSVDGETLTFQLLNSDVVSKDIKSAEELAKAIEANRENPNLFKEKMVFRKSAD
;
A
#
# COMPACT_ATOMS: atom_id res chain seq x y z
N MET A 1 4.02 -11.03 -6.94
CA MET A 1 4.69 -9.73 -7.14
C MET A 1 5.90 -9.95 -8.03
N LEU A 2 6.16 -9.05 -8.97
CA LEU A 2 7.35 -9.13 -9.83
C LEU A 2 8.26 -7.94 -9.51
N PRO A 3 9.54 -8.14 -9.16
CA PRO A 3 10.44 -7.02 -8.91
C PRO A 3 10.66 -6.23 -10.21
N LEU A 4 10.40 -4.93 -10.18
CA LEU A 4 10.76 -4.00 -11.24
C LEU A 4 12.21 -3.53 -11.05
N ASN A 5 12.60 -3.26 -9.80
CA ASN A 5 13.97 -3.00 -9.39
C ASN A 5 14.14 -3.34 -7.89
N ALA A 6 15.28 -2.97 -7.30
CA ALA A 6 15.59 -3.26 -5.89
C ALA A 6 14.59 -2.68 -4.87
N ARG A 7 13.79 -1.66 -5.24
CA ARG A 7 12.84 -0.96 -4.37
C ARG A 7 11.40 -0.99 -4.88
N GLU A 8 11.19 -1.40 -6.11
CA GLU A 8 9.90 -1.36 -6.78
C GLU A 8 9.42 -2.76 -7.18
N TYR A 9 8.15 -3.01 -6.93
CA TYR A 9 7.47 -4.25 -7.30
C TYR A 9 6.21 -3.94 -8.09
N LEU A 10 5.92 -4.77 -9.08
CA LEU A 10 4.60 -4.86 -9.69
C LEU A 10 3.69 -5.71 -8.78
N VAL A 11 2.57 -5.10 -8.41
CA VAL A 11 1.49 -5.69 -7.62
C VAL A 11 0.31 -5.96 -8.55
N SER A 12 -0.32 -7.12 -8.36
CA SER A 12 -1.59 -7.49 -8.96
C SER A 12 -2.54 -7.90 -7.84
N TYR A 13 -3.71 -7.26 -7.74
CA TYR A 13 -4.64 -7.50 -6.64
C TYR A 13 -6.11 -7.25 -7.04
N PRO A 14 -7.03 -8.18 -6.74
CA PRO A 14 -6.78 -9.58 -6.38
C PRO A 14 -6.14 -10.32 -7.57
N ALA A 15 -5.05 -11.05 -7.32
CA ALA A 15 -4.30 -11.72 -8.39
C ALA A 15 -5.14 -12.82 -9.07
N GLY A 16 -4.95 -12.99 -10.38
CA GLY A 16 -5.58 -14.06 -11.17
C GLY A 16 -7.07 -13.85 -11.46
N THR A 17 -7.60 -12.64 -11.26
CA THR A 17 -8.99 -12.29 -11.53
C THR A 17 -9.09 -11.36 -12.75
N GLU A 18 -10.23 -11.39 -13.44
CA GLU A 18 -10.53 -10.46 -14.56
C GLU A 18 -10.64 -8.99 -14.10
N ASP A 19 -10.78 -8.78 -12.79
CA ASP A 19 -10.86 -7.48 -12.12
C ASP A 19 -9.55 -7.10 -11.42
N ALA A 20 -8.47 -7.83 -11.67
CA ALA A 20 -7.20 -7.56 -11.01
C ALA A 20 -6.73 -6.14 -11.33
N MET A 21 -6.46 -5.36 -10.28
CA MET A 21 -5.80 -4.07 -10.38
C MET A 21 -4.29 -4.26 -10.39
N PHE A 22 -3.60 -3.48 -11.19
CA PHE A 22 -2.15 -3.43 -11.26
C PHE A 22 -1.63 -2.14 -10.65
N GLY A 23 -0.62 -2.28 -9.81
CA GLY A 23 0.00 -1.16 -9.14
C GLY A 23 1.50 -1.31 -9.01
N ARG A 24 2.20 -0.18 -8.92
CA ARG A 24 3.62 -0.13 -8.59
C ARG A 24 3.76 0.13 -7.10
N ALA A 25 4.32 -0.84 -6.38
CA ALA A 25 4.70 -0.68 -4.99
C ALA A 25 6.14 -0.19 -4.91
N CYS A 26 6.40 0.85 -4.13
CA CYS A 26 7.73 1.39 -3.86
C CYS A 26 7.98 1.45 -2.35
N LEU A 27 9.16 0.99 -1.93
CA LEU A 27 9.61 1.13 -0.55
C LEU A 27 9.93 2.59 -0.23
N CYS A 28 9.30 3.14 0.81
CA CYS A 28 9.51 4.51 1.24
C CYS A 28 9.68 4.63 2.76
N ARG A 29 10.17 5.79 3.22
CA ARG A 29 10.28 6.12 4.65
C ARG A 29 9.48 7.39 4.93
N VAL A 30 8.54 7.32 5.85
CA VAL A 30 7.67 8.44 6.25
C VAL A 30 7.46 8.37 7.77
N ALA A 31 7.57 9.51 8.48
CA ALA A 31 7.46 9.58 9.94
C ALA A 31 8.35 8.54 10.68
N GLU A 32 9.61 8.41 10.25
CA GLU A 32 10.57 7.41 10.76
C GLU A 32 10.15 5.94 10.61
N ARG A 33 9.12 5.66 9.82
CA ARG A 33 8.61 4.30 9.56
C ARG A 33 8.94 3.87 8.14
N THR A 34 9.34 2.62 7.99
CA THR A 34 9.40 1.96 6.68
C THR A 34 7.99 1.62 6.23
N MET A 35 7.61 2.12 5.06
CA MET A 35 6.28 1.97 4.48
C MET A 35 6.40 1.53 3.02
N VAL A 36 5.26 1.13 2.45
CA VAL A 36 5.11 0.92 1.01
C VAL A 36 4.12 1.96 0.49
N GLN A 37 4.52 2.65 -0.57
CA GLN A 37 3.62 3.45 -1.39
C GLN A 37 3.18 2.60 -2.58
N ILE A 38 1.87 2.49 -2.82
CA ILE A 38 1.29 1.79 -3.96
C ILE A 38 0.66 2.80 -4.88
N GLU A 39 1.09 2.80 -6.13
CA GLU A 39 0.50 3.58 -7.21
C GLU A 39 -0.32 2.67 -8.13
N TRP A 40 -1.65 2.79 -8.12
CA TRP A 40 -2.53 2.01 -9.00
C TRP A 40 -2.61 2.66 -10.37
N PHE A 41 -2.34 1.90 -11.43
CA PHE A 41 -2.22 2.45 -12.78
C PHE A 41 -3.08 1.73 -13.83
N GLY A 42 -3.76 0.64 -13.49
CA GLY A 42 -4.62 -0.04 -14.45
C GLY A 42 -5.31 -1.27 -13.90
N THR A 43 -6.15 -1.87 -14.72
CA THR A 43 -6.85 -3.14 -14.46
C THR A 43 -6.47 -4.18 -15.51
N ALA A 44 -6.83 -5.45 -15.31
CA ALA A 44 -6.63 -6.52 -16.28
C ALA A 44 -7.34 -6.30 -17.62
N ARG A 45 -8.31 -5.38 -17.66
CA ARG A 45 -9.02 -4.98 -18.88
C ARG A 45 -8.35 -3.81 -19.62
N GLY A 46 -7.27 -3.25 -19.06
CA GLY A 46 -6.60 -2.06 -19.59
C GLY A 46 -7.22 -0.73 -19.18
N ASP A 47 -8.26 -0.75 -18.33
CA ASP A 47 -8.90 0.46 -17.83
C ASP A 47 -8.15 1.07 -16.65
N LEU A 48 -8.27 2.38 -16.46
CA LEU A 48 -7.84 3.04 -15.22
C LEU A 48 -8.80 2.66 -14.07
N PRO A 49 -8.30 2.53 -12.82
CA PRO A 49 -9.16 2.34 -11.67
C PRO A 49 -10.18 3.47 -11.53
N ASN A 50 -11.44 3.13 -11.24
CA ASN A 50 -12.50 4.12 -10.96
C ASN A 50 -12.25 4.88 -9.64
N ASP A 51 -11.40 4.37 -8.76
CA ASP A 51 -10.98 5.08 -7.55
C ASP A 51 -9.98 6.18 -7.93
N GLN A 52 -10.31 7.43 -7.57
CA GLN A 52 -9.43 8.58 -7.75
C GLN A 52 -8.14 8.50 -6.91
N ARG A 53 -7.98 7.49 -6.06
CA ARG A 53 -6.75 7.24 -5.31
C ARG A 53 -5.69 6.58 -6.17
N VAL A 54 -4.90 7.45 -6.81
CA VAL A 54 -3.66 7.04 -7.47
C VAL A 54 -2.68 6.44 -6.45
N TYR A 55 -2.59 6.99 -5.23
CA TYR A 55 -1.64 6.53 -4.21
C TYR A 55 -2.29 5.99 -2.93
N GLN A 56 -1.74 4.89 -2.44
CA GLN A 56 -2.02 4.33 -1.12
C GLN A 56 -0.72 4.10 -0.36
N TYR A 57 -0.77 4.20 0.97
CA TYR A 57 0.36 3.92 1.84
C TYR A 57 0.01 2.76 2.76
N GLY A 58 0.98 1.91 3.08
CA GLY A 58 0.78 0.82 4.01
C GLY A 58 2.04 0.46 4.77
N VAL A 59 1.84 -0.24 5.89
CA VAL A 59 2.90 -0.89 6.65
C VAL A 59 2.85 -2.38 6.38
N TYR A 60 4.01 -3.01 6.44
CA TYR A 60 4.12 -4.44 6.27
C TYR A 60 5.13 -5.05 7.23
N SER A 61 4.96 -6.33 7.50
CA SER A 61 5.96 -7.15 8.15
C SER A 61 6.00 -8.52 7.49
N VAL A 62 7.19 -9.10 7.38
CA VAL A 62 7.39 -10.46 6.88
C VAL A 62 7.95 -11.28 8.01
N ASP A 63 7.29 -12.37 8.35
CA ASP A 63 7.74 -13.37 9.31
C ASP A 63 7.67 -14.76 8.67
N GLY A 64 8.84 -15.32 8.34
CA GLY A 64 8.96 -16.52 7.52
C GLY A 64 8.23 -16.36 6.18
N GLU A 65 7.21 -17.18 5.96
CA GLU A 65 6.38 -17.19 4.74
C GLU A 65 5.11 -16.35 4.86
N THR A 66 4.94 -15.62 5.98
CA THR A 66 3.75 -14.83 6.25
C THR A 66 4.04 -13.34 6.05
N LEU A 67 3.34 -12.74 5.09
CA LEU A 67 3.27 -11.29 4.91
C LEU A 67 2.05 -10.75 5.65
N THR A 68 2.28 -9.84 6.56
CA THR A 68 1.25 -8.97 7.15
C THR A 68 1.28 -7.63 6.43
N PHE A 69 0.11 -7.13 6.02
CA PHE A 69 -0.02 -5.82 5.40
C PHE A 69 -1.22 -5.06 5.97
N GLN A 70 -1.05 -3.76 6.19
CA GLN A 70 -2.11 -2.86 6.62
C GLN A 70 -2.02 -1.54 5.85
N LEU A 71 -3.15 -1.08 5.33
CA LEU A 71 -3.26 0.20 4.64
C LEU A 71 -3.45 1.33 5.64
N LEU A 72 -2.82 2.48 5.39
CA LEU A 72 -3.08 3.72 6.09
C LEU A 72 -4.57 4.08 5.95
N ASN A 73 -5.21 4.36 7.06
CA ASN A 73 -6.62 4.68 7.06
C ASN A 73 -6.86 6.11 6.61
N SER A 74 -7.53 6.27 5.47
CA SER A 74 -7.86 7.57 4.90
C SER A 74 -8.83 8.40 5.73
N ASP A 75 -9.58 7.75 6.61
CA ASP A 75 -10.56 8.41 7.48
C ASP A 75 -9.86 9.03 8.70
N VAL A 76 -8.60 8.63 8.96
CA VAL A 76 -7.73 9.18 10.00
C VAL A 76 -6.67 10.11 9.41
N VAL A 77 -6.08 9.73 8.26
CA VAL A 77 -5.09 10.54 7.54
C VAL A 77 -5.62 10.86 6.16
N SER A 78 -5.91 12.14 5.89
CA SER A 78 -6.54 12.57 4.65
C SER A 78 -5.78 12.10 3.40
N LYS A 79 -6.53 11.71 2.38
CA LYS A 79 -6.02 11.38 1.04
C LYS A 79 -5.54 12.61 0.25
N ASP A 80 -5.92 13.81 0.68
CA ASP A 80 -5.64 15.06 -0.05
C ASP A 80 -4.32 15.72 0.38
N ILE A 81 -3.51 15.01 1.17
CA ILE A 81 -2.16 15.44 1.59
C ILE A 81 -1.26 15.56 0.35
N LYS A 82 -0.56 16.70 0.23
CA LYS A 82 0.16 17.06 -0.99
C LYS A 82 1.68 16.91 -0.88
N SER A 83 2.19 16.65 0.33
CA SER A 83 3.63 16.49 0.55
C SER A 83 3.95 15.40 1.56
N ALA A 84 5.17 14.86 1.45
CA ALA A 84 5.70 13.88 2.40
C ALA A 84 5.81 14.45 3.83
N GLU A 85 6.08 15.74 3.98
CA GLU A 85 6.16 16.40 5.29
C GLU A 85 4.78 16.48 5.96
N GLU A 86 3.75 16.89 5.22
CA GLU A 86 2.37 16.90 5.69
C GLU A 86 1.90 15.47 6.05
N LEU A 87 2.26 14.48 5.23
CA LEU A 87 1.94 13.08 5.51
C LEU A 87 2.59 12.60 6.80
N ALA A 88 3.87 12.92 6.98
CA ALA A 88 4.60 12.56 8.19
C ALA A 88 3.98 13.18 9.45
N LYS A 89 3.62 14.47 9.39
CA LYS A 89 2.95 15.17 10.50
C LYS A 89 1.59 14.56 10.82
N ALA A 90 0.79 14.22 9.80
CA ALA A 90 -0.54 13.64 9.99
C ALA A 90 -0.48 12.23 10.61
N ILE A 91 0.48 11.41 10.17
CA ILE A 91 0.76 10.10 10.77
C ILE A 91 1.20 10.26 12.22
N GLU A 92 2.10 11.20 12.50
CA GLU A 92 2.62 11.43 13.84
C GLU A 92 1.54 11.91 14.81
N ALA A 93 0.70 12.84 14.38
CA ALA A 93 -0.43 13.35 15.17
C ALA A 93 -1.44 12.25 15.54
N ASN A 94 -1.49 11.15 14.80
CA ASN A 94 -2.39 10.03 15.01
C ASN A 94 -1.66 8.75 15.43
N ARG A 95 -0.42 8.83 15.91
CA ARG A 95 0.43 7.67 16.20
C ARG A 95 -0.23 6.65 17.14
N GLU A 96 -0.93 7.13 18.15
CA GLU A 96 -1.61 6.32 19.17
C GLU A 96 -3.08 6.01 18.80
N ASN A 97 -3.54 6.44 17.62
CA ASN A 97 -4.90 6.17 17.16
C ASN A 97 -4.99 4.70 16.71
N PRO A 98 -5.82 3.85 17.35
CA PRO A 98 -5.93 2.44 17.00
C PRO A 98 -6.44 2.21 15.58
N ASN A 99 -7.09 3.21 14.98
CA ASN A 99 -7.62 3.17 13.63
C ASN A 99 -6.69 3.81 12.59
N LEU A 100 -5.46 4.18 12.97
CA LEU A 100 -4.46 4.76 12.04
C LEU A 100 -4.26 3.87 10.82
N PHE A 101 -4.31 2.56 11.02
CA PHE A 101 -4.25 1.58 9.95
C PHE A 101 -5.56 0.79 9.88
N LYS A 102 -5.95 0.45 8.65
CA LYS A 102 -7.08 -0.45 8.38
C LYS A 102 -6.79 -1.86 8.87
N GLU A 103 -7.81 -2.71 8.78
CA GLU A 103 -7.73 -4.13 9.11
C GLU A 103 -6.52 -4.82 8.46
N LYS A 104 -5.94 -5.73 9.23
CA LYS A 104 -4.77 -6.48 8.86
C LYS A 104 -5.10 -7.54 7.83
N MET A 105 -4.46 -7.44 6.66
CA MET A 105 -4.43 -8.49 5.66
C MET A 105 -3.24 -9.41 5.93
N VAL A 106 -3.45 -10.71 5.84
CA VAL A 106 -2.42 -11.74 6.04
C VAL A 106 -2.35 -12.59 4.79
N PHE A 107 -1.16 -12.64 4.19
CA PHE A 107 -0.88 -13.42 3.00
C PHE A 107 0.18 -14.47 3.35
N ARG A 108 0.00 -15.68 2.84
CA ARG A 108 1.06 -16.70 2.86
C ARG A 108 1.69 -16.78 1.48
N LYS A 109 3.00 -17.01 1.44
CA LYS A 109 3.69 -17.33 0.19
C LYS A 109 2.99 -18.52 -0.48
N SER A 110 2.67 -18.39 -1.76
CA SER A 110 2.19 -19.54 -2.54
C SER A 110 3.30 -20.58 -2.62
N ALA A 111 2.96 -21.85 -2.48
CA ALA A 111 3.86 -22.93 -2.87
C ALA A 111 4.13 -22.80 -4.38
N ASP A 112 5.41 -22.82 -4.76
CA ASP A 112 5.84 -22.86 -6.16
C ASP A 112 5.44 -24.18 -6.83
#